data_AF-A0AA38IQ18-F1
#
_entry.id   AF-A0AA38IQ18-F1
#
_cell.length_a   1.000
_cell.length_b   1.000
_cell.length_c   1.000
_cell.angle_alpha   90.00
_cell.angle_beta   90.00
_cell.angle_gamma   90.00
#
_symmetry.space_group_name_H-M   'P 1'
#
loop_
_entity.id
_entity.type
_entity.pdbx_description
1 polymer ?
#
loop_
_entity_poly.entity_id
_entity_poly.type
_entity_poly.pdbx_seq_one_letter_code
_entity_poly.pdbx_strand_id
1 'polypeptide(L)'
;MEDIFQWCRDGNALQVRVWLDDTEHDMNQGDDHGFSPLHWAAKRGHTKIVELLLQRGARVNATNRGDDTPLHLAAAHGHRDIVLMLLRQKADLNFTNEHGNTPLHYACFWGYKEIAEDLVHHDAKVSIANKYGDTPLDKARGSLAKSLHDIAVEQGQDLKKITFKDQSWLGLKTRSRDATLSRHKGINIKELYRREQIASTPSGVTYRGTWQKNDVVAKILTVREVTSRISRDFNDEFPKLRIFSHPNILPVIGCCNSPPYLVVISQYMPLGSLYNVLHESSGVVVDNAQALRFAVDIARGMAFLHSLERIIPEYRLNSRHVIIDDDLTARINMADAKFSFQEKGRVYHPAWMSPEALQKKITDRNWEASDMWSFAILLWELATREVPFADLNPMEAGMKIALEGLRITIKPGISSHLTKLIKICMNEDPGKRPKFDMIVPILDKMKR
;
A
#
# COMPACT_ATOMS: atom_id res chain seq x y z
N MET A 1 21.43 -23.22 3.43
CA MET A 1 21.51 -21.81 3.83
C MET A 1 20.17 -21.49 4.43
N GLU A 2 20.12 -21.09 5.70
CA GLU A 2 18.83 -20.73 6.32
C GLU A 2 18.29 -19.47 5.64
N ASP A 3 17.00 -19.47 5.33
CA ASP A 3 16.29 -18.36 4.71
C ASP A 3 15.17 -17.85 5.61
N ILE A 4 14.54 -16.74 5.20
CA ILE A 4 13.42 -16.14 5.93
C ILE A 4 12.30 -17.14 6.23
N PHE A 5 12.05 -18.08 5.31
CA PHE A 5 10.99 -19.08 5.47
C PHE A 5 11.34 -20.11 6.53
N GLN A 6 12.60 -20.52 6.64
CA GLN A 6 13.07 -21.39 7.73
C GLN A 6 12.99 -20.67 9.07
N TRP A 7 13.43 -19.42 9.18
CA TRP A 7 13.32 -18.65 10.43
C TRP A 7 11.88 -18.43 10.87
N CYS A 8 10.97 -18.16 9.92
CA CYS A 8 9.54 -18.10 10.18
C CYS A 8 8.94 -19.45 10.57
N ARG A 9 9.50 -20.59 10.12
CA ARG A 9 9.06 -21.92 10.54
C ARG A 9 9.51 -22.27 11.95
N ASP A 10 10.73 -21.88 12.30
CA ASP A 10 11.38 -22.24 13.56
C ASP A 10 11.07 -21.26 14.70
N GLY A 11 10.49 -20.10 14.40
CA GLY A 11 10.14 -19.10 15.42
C GLY A 11 11.29 -18.16 15.77
N ASN A 12 12.31 -18.06 14.90
CA ASN A 12 13.47 -17.19 15.13
C ASN A 12 13.16 -15.72 14.84
N ALA A 13 12.44 -15.06 15.76
CA ALA A 13 12.01 -13.68 15.61
C ALA A 13 13.17 -12.67 15.48
N LEU A 14 14.36 -13.00 16.00
CA LEU A 14 15.54 -12.14 15.88
C LEU A 14 16.03 -12.11 14.43
N GLN A 15 16.22 -13.26 13.80
CA GLN A 15 16.67 -13.33 12.41
C GLN A 15 15.61 -12.75 11.45
N VAL A 16 14.32 -13.00 11.72
CA VAL A 16 13.23 -12.35 10.95
C VAL A 16 13.32 -10.83 11.06
N ARG A 17 13.55 -10.27 12.25
CA ARG A 17 13.71 -8.82 12.42
C ARG A 17 14.89 -8.27 11.63
N VAL A 18 16.07 -8.88 11.79
CA VAL A 18 17.28 -8.47 11.07
C VAL A 18 17.04 -8.50 9.56
N TRP A 19 16.35 -9.53 9.06
CA TRP A 19 15.98 -9.63 7.65
C TRP A 19 15.03 -8.52 7.19
N LEU A 20 14.01 -8.18 8.01
CA LEU A 20 13.04 -7.13 7.71
C LEU A 20 13.60 -5.70 7.82
N ASP A 21 14.71 -5.51 8.52
CA ASP A 21 15.38 -4.21 8.63
C ASP A 21 16.13 -3.85 7.35
N ASP A 22 16.41 -4.82 6.48
CA ASP A 22 16.91 -4.57 5.13
C ASP A 22 15.74 -4.30 4.16
N THR A 23 15.72 -3.08 3.63
CA THR A 23 14.65 -2.58 2.74
C THR A 23 14.57 -3.30 1.40
N GLU A 24 15.65 -3.96 0.97
CA GLU A 24 15.67 -4.68 -0.31
C GLU A 24 14.91 -6.01 -0.26
N HIS A 25 14.68 -6.53 0.94
CA HIS A 25 13.91 -7.75 1.15
C HIS A 25 12.41 -7.51 0.95
N ASP A 26 11.82 -8.26 0.03
CA ASP A 26 10.38 -8.28 -0.16
C ASP A 26 9.73 -9.30 0.79
N MET A 27 9.21 -8.81 1.91
CA MET A 27 8.50 -9.63 2.90
C MET A 27 7.20 -10.25 2.41
N ASN A 28 6.72 -9.88 1.22
CA ASN A 28 5.55 -10.46 0.58
C ASN A 28 5.91 -11.49 -0.48
N GLN A 29 7.21 -11.72 -0.68
CA GLN A 29 7.71 -12.77 -1.54
C GLN A 29 7.35 -14.15 -0.98
N GLY A 30 6.73 -14.99 -1.82
CA GLY A 30 6.48 -16.39 -1.49
C GLY A 30 7.70 -17.28 -1.73
N ASP A 31 7.72 -18.43 -1.05
CA ASP A 31 8.60 -19.55 -1.40
C ASP A 31 8.16 -20.23 -2.71
N ASP A 32 8.78 -21.36 -3.06
CA ASP A 32 8.45 -22.11 -4.28
C ASP A 32 7.01 -22.64 -4.30
N HIS A 33 6.29 -22.63 -3.17
CA HIS A 33 4.88 -23.02 -3.06
C HIS A 33 3.95 -21.80 -2.90
N GLY A 34 4.49 -20.59 -3.00
CA GLY A 34 3.79 -19.32 -2.83
C GLY A 34 3.52 -18.95 -1.37
N PHE A 35 4.09 -19.65 -0.39
CA PHE A 35 3.94 -19.29 1.02
C PHE A 35 4.83 -18.10 1.33
N SER A 36 4.22 -16.96 1.67
CA SER A 36 4.95 -15.82 2.23
C SER A 36 5.44 -16.10 3.66
N PRO A 37 6.38 -15.30 4.21
CA PRO A 37 6.78 -15.37 5.61
C PRO A 37 5.59 -15.35 6.58
N LEU A 38 4.55 -14.56 6.27
CA LEU A 38 3.33 -14.47 7.09
C LEU A 38 2.53 -15.77 7.07
N HIS A 39 2.48 -16.49 5.94
CA HIS A 39 1.85 -17.81 5.89
C HIS A 39 2.56 -18.81 6.81
N TRP A 40 3.89 -18.87 6.75
CA TRP A 40 4.66 -19.80 7.59
C TRP A 40 4.53 -19.49 9.07
N ALA A 41 4.63 -18.22 9.45
CA ALA A 41 4.45 -17.78 10.84
C ALA A 41 3.03 -18.08 11.35
N ALA A 42 2.00 -17.82 10.53
CA ALA A 42 0.61 -18.09 10.87
C ALA A 42 0.33 -19.59 11.01
N LYS A 43 0.84 -20.41 10.09
CA LYS A 43 0.71 -21.88 10.12
C LYS A 43 1.35 -22.50 11.37
N ARG A 44 2.51 -21.96 11.78
CA ARG A 44 3.30 -22.50 12.90
C ARG A 44 2.97 -21.93 14.27
N GLY A 45 2.11 -20.92 14.36
CA GLY A 45 1.68 -20.35 15.65
C GLY A 45 2.66 -19.32 16.23
N HIS A 46 3.55 -18.76 15.41
CA HIS A 46 4.58 -17.82 15.91
C HIS A 46 4.04 -16.39 16.02
N THR A 47 3.24 -16.13 17.05
CA THR A 47 2.55 -14.86 17.32
C THR A 47 3.46 -13.64 17.20
N LYS A 48 4.68 -13.70 17.75
CA LYS A 48 5.62 -12.55 17.71
C LYS A 48 6.10 -12.23 16.30
N ILE A 49 6.31 -13.25 15.47
CA ILE A 49 6.71 -13.09 14.07
C ILE A 49 5.53 -12.54 13.27
N VAL A 50 4.31 -13.07 13.50
CA VAL A 50 3.09 -12.52 12.87
C VAL A 50 2.92 -11.05 13.20
N GLU A 51 3.01 -10.68 14.48
CA GLU A 51 2.89 -9.28 14.90
C GLU A 51 3.93 -8.40 14.18
N LEU A 52 5.20 -8.83 14.16
CA LEU A 52 6.27 -8.09 13.49
C LEU A 52 6.03 -7.94 11.99
N LEU A 53 5.64 -9.01 11.30
CA LEU A 53 5.33 -8.99 9.87
C LEU A 53 4.12 -8.09 9.59
N LEU A 54 3.07 -8.14 10.40
CA LEU A 54 1.90 -7.27 10.23
C LEU A 54 2.24 -5.79 10.51
N GLN A 55 3.07 -5.51 11.51
CA GLN A 55 3.57 -4.14 11.78
C GLN A 55 4.43 -3.60 10.64
N ARG A 56 5.20 -4.45 9.97
CA ARG A 56 5.93 -4.12 8.74
C ARG A 56 5.04 -4.18 7.50
N GLY A 57 3.74 -4.41 7.66
CA GLY A 57 2.76 -4.32 6.58
C GLY A 57 2.80 -5.47 5.58
N ALA A 58 3.08 -6.68 6.07
CA ALA A 58 2.82 -7.91 5.33
C ALA A 58 1.39 -7.92 4.76
N ARG A 59 1.26 -8.37 3.52
CA ARG A 59 -0.03 -8.55 2.84
C ARG A 59 -0.87 -9.59 3.57
N VAL A 60 -1.85 -9.10 4.30
CA VAL A 60 -2.76 -9.89 5.14
C VAL A 60 -3.52 -10.95 4.32
N ASN A 61 -3.90 -10.59 3.09
CA ASN A 61 -4.66 -11.44 2.17
C ASN A 61 -3.79 -12.01 1.04
N ALA A 62 -2.46 -12.07 1.22
CA ALA A 62 -1.62 -12.79 0.27
C ALA A 62 -2.08 -14.24 0.17
N THR A 63 -2.01 -14.83 -1.02
CA THR A 63 -2.34 -16.25 -1.21
C THR A 63 -1.15 -17.08 -1.63
N ASN A 64 -1.14 -18.35 -1.21
CA ASN A 64 -0.22 -19.38 -1.72
C ASN A 64 -0.77 -20.03 -3.02
N ARG A 65 -0.10 -21.07 -3.52
CA ARG A 65 -0.53 -21.78 -4.75
C ARG A 65 -1.91 -22.44 -4.67
N GLY A 66 -2.34 -22.85 -3.47
CA GLY A 66 -3.68 -23.39 -3.20
C GLY A 66 -4.72 -22.31 -2.91
N ASP A 67 -4.36 -21.04 -3.10
CA ASP A 67 -5.15 -19.87 -2.77
C ASP A 67 -5.51 -19.73 -1.27
N ASP A 68 -4.78 -20.40 -0.37
CA ASP A 68 -4.93 -20.17 1.07
C ASP A 68 -4.28 -18.85 1.47
N THR A 69 -4.96 -18.10 2.34
CA THR A 69 -4.41 -16.92 3.01
C THR A 69 -3.79 -17.28 4.37
N PRO A 70 -2.99 -16.39 5.00
CA PRO A 70 -2.54 -16.60 6.37
C PRO A 70 -3.68 -16.87 7.36
N LEU A 71 -4.87 -16.30 7.13
CA LEU A 71 -6.04 -16.53 7.96
C LEU A 71 -6.58 -17.97 7.83
N HIS A 72 -6.57 -18.55 6.62
CA HIS A 72 -6.91 -19.97 6.42
C HIS A 72 -5.98 -20.86 7.25
N LEU A 73 -4.67 -20.61 7.19
CA LEU A 73 -3.67 -21.41 7.87
C LEU A 73 -3.76 -21.27 9.40
N ALA A 74 -3.97 -20.06 9.91
CA ALA A 74 -4.15 -19.82 11.34
C ALA A 74 -5.41 -20.54 11.88
N ALA A 75 -6.52 -20.45 11.14
CA ALA A 75 -7.77 -21.12 11.49
C ALA A 75 -7.65 -22.66 11.39
N ALA A 76 -6.98 -23.18 10.37
CA ALA A 76 -6.77 -24.62 10.19
C ALA A 76 -5.87 -25.27 11.25
N HIS A 77 -5.03 -24.49 11.92
CA HIS A 77 -4.08 -24.99 12.92
C HIS A 77 -4.41 -24.54 14.36
N GLY A 78 -5.56 -23.89 14.59
CA GLY A 78 -6.04 -23.58 15.94
C GLY A 78 -5.37 -22.37 16.61
N HIS A 79 -4.71 -21.50 15.85
CA HIS A 79 -3.94 -20.38 16.40
C HIS A 79 -4.82 -19.13 16.61
N ARG A 80 -5.67 -19.17 17.63
CA ARG A 80 -6.67 -18.10 17.91
C ARG A 80 -6.07 -16.71 18.01
N ASP A 81 -4.95 -16.53 18.71
CA ASP A 81 -4.31 -15.21 18.84
C ASP A 81 -3.91 -14.61 17.49
N ILE A 82 -3.41 -15.47 16.59
CA ILE A 82 -3.04 -15.07 15.22
C ILE A 82 -4.29 -14.73 14.40
N VAL A 83 -5.37 -15.50 14.54
CA VAL A 83 -6.67 -15.16 13.94
C VAL A 83 -7.08 -13.76 14.37
N LEU A 84 -7.15 -13.48 15.67
CA LEU A 84 -7.53 -12.16 16.18
C LEU A 84 -6.62 -11.03 15.68
N MET A 85 -5.31 -11.26 15.56
CA MET A 85 -4.39 -10.29 14.98
C MET A 85 -4.69 -10.02 13.50
N LEU A 86 -4.95 -11.06 12.70
CA LEU A 86 -5.30 -10.93 11.28
C LEU A 86 -6.65 -10.22 11.10
N LEU A 87 -7.63 -10.48 11.98
CA LEU A 87 -8.93 -9.77 11.99
C LEU A 87 -8.76 -8.28 12.27
N ARG A 88 -7.91 -7.93 13.25
CA ARG A 88 -7.57 -6.51 13.52
C ARG A 88 -6.93 -5.82 12.32
N GLN A 89 -6.23 -6.59 11.47
CA GLN A 89 -5.64 -6.11 10.21
C GLN A 89 -6.59 -6.27 9.01
N LYS A 90 -7.90 -6.48 9.24
CA LYS A 90 -8.94 -6.59 8.22
C LYS A 90 -8.67 -7.66 7.16
N ALA A 91 -8.19 -8.82 7.59
CA ALA A 91 -8.14 -10.00 6.76
C ALA A 91 -9.52 -10.29 6.14
N ASP A 92 -9.54 -10.73 4.88
CA ASP A 92 -10.77 -11.13 4.21
C ASP A 92 -11.23 -12.49 4.76
N LEU A 93 -12.26 -12.42 5.58
CA LEU A 93 -12.93 -13.54 6.25
C LEU A 93 -13.62 -14.52 5.29
N ASN A 94 -14.02 -14.02 4.12
CA ASN A 94 -14.85 -14.72 3.16
C ASN A 94 -14.07 -15.13 1.91
N PHE A 95 -12.75 -14.90 1.90
CA PHE A 95 -11.89 -15.35 0.83
C PHE A 95 -11.98 -16.87 0.71
N THR A 96 -12.12 -17.37 -0.51
CA THR A 96 -12.22 -18.80 -0.79
C THR A 96 -10.96 -19.31 -1.46
N ASN A 97 -10.37 -20.37 -0.92
CA ASN A 97 -9.21 -21.04 -1.51
C ASN A 97 -9.59 -21.86 -2.77
N GLU A 98 -8.64 -22.62 -3.33
CA GLU A 98 -8.86 -23.38 -4.57
C GLU A 98 -9.96 -24.45 -4.46
N HIS A 99 -10.30 -24.87 -3.24
CA HIS A 99 -11.37 -25.82 -2.95
C HIS A 99 -12.70 -25.13 -2.62
N GLY A 100 -12.75 -23.80 -2.61
CA GLY A 100 -13.92 -23.04 -2.20
C GLY A 100 -14.09 -22.94 -0.69
N ASN A 101 -13.12 -23.40 0.10
CA ASN A 101 -13.18 -23.28 1.55
C ASN A 101 -12.78 -21.87 1.98
N THR A 102 -13.49 -21.34 2.97
CA THR A 102 -13.13 -20.12 3.72
C THR A 102 -12.36 -20.50 4.99
N PRO A 103 -11.72 -19.55 5.69
CA PRO A 103 -11.11 -19.82 7.00
C PRO A 103 -12.09 -20.44 8.01
N LEU A 104 -13.37 -20.04 7.95
CA LEU A 104 -14.42 -20.59 8.81
C LEU A 104 -14.68 -22.08 8.54
N HIS A 105 -14.61 -22.54 7.29
CA HIS A 105 -14.72 -23.98 6.99
C HIS A 105 -13.66 -24.80 7.74
N TYR A 106 -12.42 -24.31 7.78
CA TYR A 106 -11.33 -24.98 8.50
C TYR A 106 -11.54 -24.97 10.01
N ALA A 107 -11.92 -23.83 10.59
CA ALA A 107 -12.22 -23.75 12.03
C ALA A 107 -13.36 -24.71 12.43
N CYS A 108 -14.42 -24.78 11.62
CA CYS A 108 -15.54 -25.71 11.81
C CYS A 108 -15.12 -27.17 11.67
N PHE A 109 -14.37 -27.53 10.62
CA PHE A 109 -13.93 -28.90 10.36
C PHE A 109 -13.07 -29.47 11.48
N TRP A 110 -12.15 -28.67 12.02
CA TRP A 110 -11.28 -29.06 13.13
C TRP A 110 -11.93 -28.89 14.51
N GLY A 111 -13.10 -28.26 14.58
CA GLY A 111 -13.85 -28.07 15.83
C GLY A 111 -13.28 -26.99 16.74
N TYR A 112 -12.54 -26.00 16.20
CA TYR A 112 -12.01 -24.87 16.96
C TYR A 112 -13.12 -23.86 17.24
N LYS A 113 -13.93 -24.15 18.27
CA LYS A 113 -15.15 -23.41 18.62
C LYS A 113 -14.89 -21.91 18.77
N GLU A 114 -13.92 -21.51 19.59
CA GLU A 114 -13.65 -20.11 19.88
C GLU A 114 -13.22 -19.35 18.62
N ILE A 115 -12.44 -19.97 17.75
CA ILE A 115 -12.02 -19.37 16.47
C ILE A 115 -13.23 -19.20 15.55
N ALA A 116 -14.08 -20.21 15.44
CA ALA A 116 -15.26 -20.14 14.57
C ALA A 116 -16.24 -19.07 15.05
N GLU A 117 -16.47 -18.97 16.36
CA GLU A 117 -17.31 -17.94 16.97
C GLU A 117 -16.70 -16.54 16.77
N ASP A 118 -15.40 -16.36 16.99
CA ASP A 118 -14.70 -15.09 16.73
C ASP A 118 -14.83 -14.64 15.27
N LEU A 119 -14.71 -15.58 14.31
CA LEU A 119 -14.84 -15.30 12.88
C LEU A 119 -16.26 -14.83 12.53
N VAL A 120 -17.30 -15.54 13.00
CA VAL A 120 -18.70 -15.14 12.75
C VAL A 120 -18.98 -13.80 13.42
N HIS A 121 -18.51 -13.57 14.65
CA HIS A 121 -18.65 -12.28 15.33
C HIS A 121 -18.03 -11.10 14.55
N HIS A 122 -17.08 -11.36 13.65
CA HIS A 122 -16.48 -10.35 12.76
C HIS A 122 -17.09 -10.35 11.33
N ASP A 123 -18.29 -10.91 11.15
CA ASP A 123 -19.03 -10.97 9.88
C ASP A 123 -18.51 -12.00 8.85
N ALA A 124 -17.89 -13.08 9.32
CA ALA A 124 -17.66 -14.25 8.45
C ALA A 124 -18.99 -14.90 8.09
N LYS A 125 -19.21 -15.16 6.79
CA LYS A 125 -20.46 -15.70 6.27
C LYS A 125 -20.52 -17.21 6.48
N VAL A 126 -21.56 -17.66 7.19
CA VAL A 126 -21.84 -19.08 7.43
C VAL A 126 -22.48 -19.80 6.23
N SER A 127 -22.89 -19.06 5.19
CA SER A 127 -23.67 -19.58 4.06
C SER A 127 -22.85 -19.84 2.78
N ILE A 128 -21.55 -19.53 2.76
CA ILE A 128 -20.67 -19.78 1.61
C ILE A 128 -20.42 -21.27 1.46
N ALA A 129 -20.84 -21.86 0.35
CA ALA A 129 -20.57 -23.26 0.05
C ALA A 129 -19.24 -23.42 -0.69
N ASN A 130 -18.50 -24.49 -0.40
CA ASN A 130 -17.30 -24.88 -1.12
C ASN A 130 -17.61 -25.67 -2.41
N LYS A 131 -16.58 -26.18 -3.10
CA LYS A 131 -16.74 -26.98 -4.34
C LYS A 131 -17.57 -28.25 -4.17
N TYR A 132 -17.68 -28.77 -2.96
CA TYR A 132 -18.46 -29.96 -2.63
C TYR A 132 -19.91 -29.62 -2.25
N GLY A 133 -20.24 -28.33 -2.21
CA GLY A 133 -21.55 -27.86 -1.77
C GLY A 133 -21.69 -27.79 -0.26
N ASP A 134 -20.63 -27.99 0.52
CA ASP A 134 -20.69 -27.89 1.99
C ASP A 134 -20.48 -26.44 2.41
N THR A 135 -21.31 -25.96 3.34
CA THR A 135 -21.10 -24.70 4.07
C THR A 135 -20.22 -24.93 5.31
N PRO A 136 -19.71 -23.88 5.97
CA PRO A 136 -19.00 -24.04 7.24
C PRO A 136 -19.83 -24.76 8.30
N LEU A 137 -21.14 -24.52 8.35
CA LEU A 137 -22.06 -25.18 9.28
C LEU A 137 -22.13 -26.69 9.03
N ASP A 138 -22.08 -27.12 7.76
CA ASP A 138 -22.06 -28.55 7.38
C ASP A 138 -20.75 -29.24 7.80
N LYS A 139 -19.65 -28.49 7.93
CA LYS A 139 -18.36 -29.00 8.41
C LYS A 139 -18.25 -29.02 9.93
N ALA A 140 -19.08 -28.26 10.64
CA ALA A 140 -19.06 -28.19 12.09
C ALA A 140 -19.58 -29.49 12.73
N ARG A 141 -19.00 -29.88 13.87
CA ARG A 141 -19.40 -31.08 14.63
C ARG A 141 -20.06 -30.69 15.96
N GLY A 142 -20.94 -31.55 16.45
CA GLY A 142 -21.57 -31.37 17.77
C GLY A 142 -22.45 -30.12 17.84
N SER A 143 -22.38 -29.39 18.96
CA SER A 143 -23.17 -28.18 19.19
C SER A 143 -22.65 -26.93 18.47
N LEU A 144 -21.49 -27.01 17.81
CA LEU A 144 -20.86 -25.86 17.14
C LEU A 144 -21.73 -25.31 16.02
N ALA A 145 -22.29 -26.17 15.15
CA ALA A 145 -23.15 -25.73 14.04
C ALA A 145 -24.34 -24.91 14.54
N LYS A 146 -24.97 -25.34 15.65
CA LYS A 146 -26.07 -24.62 16.28
C LYS A 146 -25.61 -23.27 16.84
N SER A 147 -24.49 -23.24 17.56
CA SER A 147 -23.91 -21.99 18.11
C SER A 147 -23.67 -20.96 17.00
N LEU A 148 -23.00 -21.36 15.92
CA LEU A 148 -22.67 -20.46 14.81
C LEU A 148 -23.92 -20.01 14.04
N HIS A 149 -24.89 -20.89 13.87
CA HIS A 149 -26.19 -20.54 13.28
C HIS A 149 -26.90 -19.46 14.13
N ASP A 150 -26.97 -19.67 15.44
CA ASP A 150 -27.66 -18.75 16.36
C ASP A 150 -26.96 -17.37 16.37
N ILE A 151 -25.62 -17.34 16.39
CA ILE A 151 -24.84 -16.08 16.27
C ILE A 151 -25.10 -15.41 14.92
N ALA A 152 -25.11 -16.15 13.81
CA ALA A 152 -25.34 -15.59 12.48
C ALA A 152 -26.76 -14.99 12.34
N VAL A 153 -27.77 -15.62 12.95
CA VAL A 153 -29.14 -15.07 13.03
C VAL A 153 -29.19 -13.81 13.88
N GLU A 154 -28.53 -13.80 15.04
CA GLU A 154 -28.45 -12.63 15.92
C GLU A 154 -27.83 -11.42 15.21
N GLN A 155 -26.83 -11.66 14.36
CA GLN A 155 -26.19 -10.64 13.54
C GLN A 155 -26.96 -10.27 12.25
N GLY A 156 -28.09 -10.94 11.97
CA GLY A 156 -28.91 -10.66 10.79
C GLY A 156 -28.28 -11.11 9.47
N GLN A 157 -27.43 -12.15 9.46
CA GLN A 157 -26.87 -12.69 8.23
C GLN A 157 -27.94 -13.37 7.35
N ASP A 158 -27.84 -13.20 6.03
CA ASP A 158 -28.62 -13.99 5.08
C ASP A 158 -28.07 -15.43 5.00
N LEU A 159 -28.87 -16.36 5.52
CA LEU A 159 -28.54 -17.79 5.55
C LEU A 159 -28.76 -18.49 4.21
N LYS A 160 -29.20 -17.78 3.16
CA LYS A 160 -29.31 -18.36 1.83
C LYS A 160 -27.95 -18.83 1.33
N LYS A 161 -27.88 -20.13 1.05
CA LYS A 161 -26.67 -20.79 0.55
C LYS A 161 -26.11 -20.08 -0.68
N ILE A 162 -24.86 -19.63 -0.58
CA ILE A 162 -24.10 -19.01 -1.66
C ILE A 162 -23.29 -20.12 -2.33
N THR A 163 -23.63 -20.47 -3.57
CA THR A 163 -22.92 -21.52 -4.32
C THR A 163 -21.52 -21.06 -4.68
N PHE A 164 -20.53 -21.96 -4.55
CA PHE A 164 -19.19 -21.72 -5.06
C PHE A 164 -19.24 -21.39 -6.55
N LYS A 165 -18.53 -20.32 -6.95
CA LYS A 165 -18.27 -19.99 -8.36
C LYS A 165 -16.77 -19.94 -8.55
N ASP A 166 -16.26 -20.74 -9.47
CA ASP A 166 -14.82 -20.70 -9.78
C ASP A 166 -14.49 -19.41 -10.52
N GLN A 167 -13.84 -18.49 -9.81
CA GLN A 167 -13.41 -17.19 -10.32
C GLN A 167 -11.90 -17.17 -10.59
N SER A 168 -11.22 -18.32 -10.60
CA SER A 168 -9.77 -18.42 -10.86
C SER A 168 -9.37 -17.83 -12.22
N TRP A 169 -10.26 -17.82 -13.21
CA TRP A 169 -10.02 -17.26 -14.54
C TRP A 169 -10.07 -15.72 -14.61
N LEU A 170 -10.64 -15.04 -13.61
CA LEU A 170 -10.82 -13.58 -13.62
C LEU A 170 -9.54 -12.81 -13.27
N GLY A 171 -8.46 -13.47 -12.85
CA GLY A 171 -7.20 -12.82 -12.50
C GLY A 171 -7.22 -11.93 -11.25
N LEU A 172 -8.37 -11.84 -10.55
CA LEU A 172 -8.58 -11.04 -9.33
C LEU A 172 -7.88 -11.61 -8.08
N LYS A 173 -7.21 -12.76 -8.20
CA LYS A 173 -6.48 -13.39 -7.10
C LYS A 173 -5.07 -12.80 -7.02
N THR A 174 -4.85 -11.90 -6.06
CA THR A 174 -3.52 -11.38 -5.75
C THR A 174 -2.69 -12.45 -5.03
N ARG A 175 -2.13 -13.39 -5.80
CA ARG A 175 -1.08 -14.29 -5.30
C ARG A 175 0.06 -13.46 -4.72
N SER A 176 0.72 -13.98 -3.68
CA SER A 176 2.02 -13.46 -3.23
C SER A 176 2.84 -13.17 -4.49
N ARG A 177 3.15 -11.89 -4.74
CA ARG A 177 3.58 -11.44 -6.07
C ARG A 177 4.72 -12.32 -6.58
N ASP A 178 4.74 -12.54 -7.89
CA ASP A 178 5.85 -13.26 -8.50
C ASP A 178 7.16 -12.58 -8.08
N ALA A 179 7.97 -13.36 -7.36
CA ALA A 179 9.21 -12.98 -6.70
C ALA A 179 10.28 -12.47 -7.69
N THR A 180 10.01 -12.57 -8.98
CA THR A 180 10.90 -12.16 -10.06
C THR A 180 11.19 -10.66 -10.01
N LEU A 181 10.20 -9.82 -9.73
CA LEU A 181 10.35 -8.36 -9.83
C LEU A 181 11.38 -7.77 -8.84
N SER A 182 11.39 -8.19 -7.58
CA SER A 182 12.29 -7.66 -6.54
C SER A 182 13.71 -8.24 -6.57
N ARG A 183 14.02 -9.22 -7.42
CA ARG A 183 15.35 -9.85 -7.48
C ARG A 183 16.32 -9.15 -8.42
N HIS A 184 15.82 -8.44 -9.43
CA HIS A 184 16.64 -7.90 -10.50
C HIS A 184 16.85 -6.39 -10.35
N LYS A 185 18.07 -6.02 -9.94
CA LYS A 185 18.49 -4.61 -9.83
C LYS A 185 18.76 -3.98 -11.20
N GLY A 186 19.35 -4.73 -12.12
CA GLY A 186 19.64 -4.31 -13.49
C GLY A 186 18.69 -4.96 -14.48
N ILE A 187 17.81 -4.15 -15.07
CA ILE A 187 16.91 -4.57 -16.14
C ILE A 187 17.49 -4.05 -17.45
N ASN A 188 17.60 -4.90 -18.47
CA ASN A 188 18.01 -4.43 -19.78
C ASN A 188 16.82 -3.75 -20.47
N ILE A 189 17.01 -2.54 -20.97
CA ILE A 189 15.97 -1.82 -21.71
C ILE A 189 15.41 -2.65 -22.87
N LYS A 190 16.22 -3.50 -23.52
CA LYS A 190 15.78 -4.36 -24.64
C LYS A 190 14.81 -5.46 -24.22
N GLU A 191 14.73 -5.80 -22.93
CA GLU A 191 13.80 -6.80 -22.40
C GLU A 191 12.41 -6.24 -22.12
N LEU A 192 12.21 -4.92 -22.26
CA LEU A 192 10.90 -4.27 -22.09
C LEU A 192 10.10 -4.36 -23.40
N TYR A 193 9.12 -5.26 -23.45
CA TYR A 193 8.27 -5.50 -24.61
C TYR A 193 6.98 -4.68 -24.57
N ARG A 194 6.54 -4.17 -25.74
CA ARG A 194 5.41 -3.24 -25.96
C ARG A 194 5.61 -1.91 -25.22
N ARG A 195 5.50 -0.76 -25.91
CA ARG A 195 5.72 0.56 -25.31
C ARG A 195 4.67 1.54 -25.77
N GLU A 196 3.57 1.56 -25.04
CA GLU A 196 2.57 2.62 -25.14
C GLU A 196 3.01 3.75 -24.22
N GLN A 197 3.08 4.99 -24.72
CA GLN A 197 3.37 6.13 -23.88
C GLN A 197 2.13 6.46 -23.04
N ILE A 198 2.27 6.46 -21.72
CA ILE A 198 1.17 6.76 -20.79
C ILE A 198 1.20 8.20 -20.28
N ALA A 199 2.39 8.79 -20.14
CA ALA A 199 2.51 10.16 -19.66
C ALA A 199 3.81 10.82 -20.15
N SER A 200 3.79 12.14 -20.30
CA SER A 200 4.98 12.96 -20.51
C SER A 200 5.00 14.04 -19.43
N THR A 201 6.08 14.08 -18.64
CA THR A 201 6.28 15.06 -17.57
C THR A 201 7.63 15.75 -17.75
N PRO A 202 7.86 16.91 -17.12
CA PRO A 202 9.18 17.54 -17.13
C PRO A 202 10.30 16.64 -16.58
N SER A 203 9.94 15.65 -15.75
CA SER A 203 10.87 14.72 -15.11
C SER A 203 11.25 13.52 -15.96
N GLY A 204 10.49 13.25 -17.02
CA GLY A 204 10.61 12.03 -17.80
C GLY A 204 9.36 11.68 -18.57
N VAL A 205 9.54 10.77 -19.53
CA VAL A 205 8.46 10.18 -20.31
C VAL A 205 8.23 8.77 -19.78
N THR A 206 6.96 8.45 -19.54
CA THR A 206 6.54 7.21 -18.91
C THR A 206 5.84 6.32 -19.94
N TYR A 207 6.27 5.07 -20.03
CA TYR A 207 5.74 4.05 -20.93
C TYR A 207 5.17 2.88 -20.15
N ARG A 208 4.04 2.34 -20.59
CA ARG A 208 3.57 1.02 -20.19
C ARG A 208 4.25 -0.03 -21.06
N GLY A 209 4.72 -1.10 -20.44
CA GLY A 209 5.23 -2.27 -21.13
C GLY A 209 5.13 -3.54 -20.30
N THR A 210 5.81 -4.57 -20.75
CA THR A 210 5.84 -5.87 -20.10
C THR A 210 7.29 -6.32 -19.90
N TRP A 211 7.58 -6.90 -18.74
CA TRP A 211 8.89 -7.46 -18.40
C TRP A 211 8.71 -8.74 -17.60
N GLN A 212 9.35 -9.83 -18.03
CA GLN A 212 9.18 -11.17 -17.46
C GLN A 212 7.70 -11.56 -17.22
N LYS A 213 6.84 -11.27 -18.21
CA LYS A 213 5.37 -11.50 -18.18
C LYS A 213 4.58 -10.63 -17.18
N ASN A 214 5.22 -9.69 -16.49
CA ASN A 214 4.57 -8.73 -15.61
C ASN A 214 4.35 -7.40 -16.33
N ASP A 215 3.19 -6.78 -16.11
CA ASP A 215 2.91 -5.43 -16.57
C ASP A 215 3.69 -4.41 -15.73
N VAL A 216 4.49 -3.59 -16.41
CA VAL A 216 5.41 -2.62 -15.79
C VAL A 216 5.26 -1.24 -16.42
N VAL A 217 5.70 -0.25 -15.65
CA VAL A 217 5.85 1.13 -16.08
C VAL A 217 7.34 1.44 -16.13
N ALA A 218 7.80 1.91 -17.29
CA ALA A 218 9.16 2.34 -17.52
C ALA A 218 9.18 3.87 -17.70
N LYS A 219 9.75 4.58 -16.73
CA LYS A 219 9.94 6.02 -16.77
C LYS A 219 11.35 6.34 -17.23
N ILE A 220 11.47 6.86 -18.45
CA ILE A 220 12.72 7.37 -19.00
C ILE A 220 12.93 8.77 -18.45
N LEU A 221 13.98 8.96 -17.65
CA LEU A 221 14.28 10.24 -17.00
C LEU A 221 14.75 11.27 -18.03
N THR A 222 14.19 12.48 -17.96
CA THR A 222 14.65 13.60 -18.77
C THR A 222 15.90 14.19 -18.14
N VAL A 223 17.06 13.90 -18.72
CA VAL A 223 18.37 14.43 -18.29
C VAL A 223 19.07 15.04 -19.51
N ARG A 224 19.58 16.27 -19.37
CA ARG A 224 20.21 17.00 -20.50
C ARG A 224 21.39 16.23 -21.10
N GLU A 225 22.24 15.68 -20.25
CA GLU A 225 23.40 14.87 -20.62
C GLU A 225 23.66 13.84 -19.52
N VAL A 226 23.80 12.57 -19.89
CA VAL A 226 24.12 11.50 -18.94
C VAL A 226 25.63 11.30 -18.91
N THR A 227 26.30 12.05 -18.02
CA THR A 227 27.74 11.90 -17.77
C THR A 227 28.05 10.65 -16.94
N SER A 228 29.31 10.21 -16.92
CA SER A 228 29.75 9.10 -16.06
C SER A 228 29.52 9.36 -14.57
N ARG A 229 29.47 10.63 -14.14
CA ARG A 229 29.09 11.00 -12.77
C ARG A 229 27.61 10.75 -12.53
N ILE A 230 26.73 11.23 -13.41
CA ILE A 230 25.29 11.04 -13.30
C ILE A 230 24.93 9.54 -13.34
N SER A 231 25.60 8.77 -14.19
CA SER A 231 25.41 7.31 -14.25
C SER A 231 25.81 6.62 -12.93
N ARG A 232 26.88 7.07 -12.26
CA ARG A 232 27.25 6.57 -10.91
C ARG A 232 26.23 7.00 -9.86
N ASP A 233 25.89 8.29 -9.79
CA ASP A 233 24.91 8.82 -8.84
C ASP A 233 23.56 8.09 -8.98
N PHE A 234 23.12 7.79 -10.21
CA PHE A 234 21.90 7.01 -10.46
C PHE A 234 21.99 5.60 -9.89
N ASN A 235 23.10 4.88 -10.13
CA ASN A 235 23.32 3.53 -9.59
C ASN A 235 23.41 3.50 -8.06
N ASP A 236 23.94 4.57 -7.46
CA ASP A 236 24.06 4.70 -6.00
C ASP A 236 22.72 5.06 -5.35
N GLU A 237 21.89 5.89 -6.00
CA GLU A 237 20.63 6.38 -5.43
C GLU A 237 19.42 5.48 -5.71
N PHE A 238 19.32 4.81 -6.87
CA PHE A 238 18.10 4.04 -7.18
C PHE A 238 17.83 2.86 -6.22
N PRO A 239 18.83 2.13 -5.65
CA PRO A 239 18.54 1.00 -4.75
C PRO A 239 17.76 1.45 -3.52
N LYS A 240 17.94 2.71 -3.12
CA LYS A 240 17.26 3.39 -2.01
C LYS A 240 15.75 3.56 -2.23
N LEU A 241 15.30 3.42 -3.49
CA LEU A 241 13.89 3.51 -3.89
C LEU A 241 13.19 2.13 -3.95
N ARG A 242 13.93 1.04 -3.73
CA ARG A 242 13.45 -0.34 -3.82
C ARG A 242 12.86 -0.81 -2.48
N ILE A 243 11.89 -0.06 -1.98
CA ILE A 243 11.31 -0.25 -0.65
C ILE A 243 10.12 -1.20 -0.73
N PHE A 244 10.37 -2.51 -0.58
CA PHE A 244 9.33 -3.54 -0.65
C PHE A 244 8.65 -3.83 0.70
N SER A 245 9.21 -3.31 1.78
CA SER A 245 8.85 -3.60 3.16
C SER A 245 7.66 -2.79 3.70
N HIS A 246 6.85 -2.14 2.85
CA HIS A 246 5.64 -1.45 3.30
C HIS A 246 4.53 -1.41 2.23
N PRO A 247 3.25 -1.66 2.60
CA PRO A 247 2.15 -1.80 1.65
C PRO A 247 1.78 -0.45 1.02
N ASN A 248 1.82 0.66 1.76
CA ASN A 248 1.47 1.97 1.18
C ASN A 248 2.64 2.62 0.42
N ILE A 249 3.67 1.86 0.06
CA ILE A 249 4.78 2.30 -0.80
C ILE A 249 4.73 1.50 -2.11
N LEU A 250 4.82 2.20 -3.23
CA LEU A 250 5.01 1.59 -4.54
C LEU A 250 6.52 1.63 -4.87
N PRO A 251 7.24 0.51 -4.71
CA PRO A 251 8.68 0.48 -4.90
C PRO A 251 9.08 0.64 -6.36
N VAL A 252 10.30 1.13 -6.55
CA VAL A 252 11.04 0.89 -7.79
C VAL A 252 11.43 -0.58 -7.83
N ILE A 253 11.05 -1.26 -8.90
CA ILE A 253 11.35 -2.67 -9.13
C ILE A 253 12.83 -2.83 -9.50
N GLY A 254 13.26 -2.04 -10.49
CA GLY A 254 14.61 -2.04 -11.02
C GLY A 254 14.86 -0.81 -11.88
N CYS A 255 16.03 -0.76 -12.50
CA CYS A 255 16.41 0.34 -13.37
C CYS A 255 17.14 -0.14 -14.63
N CYS A 256 17.21 0.74 -15.63
CA CYS A 256 18.12 0.61 -16.77
C CYS A 256 19.07 1.82 -16.77
N ASN A 257 20.36 1.57 -16.57
CA ASN A 257 21.40 2.58 -16.78
C ASN A 257 22.09 2.29 -18.11
N SER A 258 21.60 2.89 -19.19
CA SER A 258 22.12 2.69 -20.55
C SER A 258 22.17 4.04 -21.27
N PRO A 259 23.20 4.87 -20.99
CA PRO A 259 23.32 6.21 -21.56
C PRO A 259 23.07 6.23 -23.08
N PRO A 260 22.26 7.17 -23.60
CA PRO A 260 21.73 8.37 -22.93
C PRO A 260 20.48 8.13 -22.07
N TYR A 261 20.01 6.89 -21.92
CA TYR A 261 18.77 6.58 -21.22
C TYR A 261 19.03 6.11 -19.79
N LEU A 262 18.42 6.82 -18.83
CA LEU A 262 18.24 6.35 -17.46
C LEU A 262 16.76 6.03 -17.28
N VAL A 263 16.44 4.80 -16.88
CA VAL A 263 15.06 4.32 -16.78
C VAL A 263 14.80 3.78 -15.40
N VAL A 264 13.72 4.22 -14.78
CA VAL A 264 13.19 3.67 -13.54
C VAL A 264 11.99 2.80 -13.88
N ILE A 265 11.92 1.59 -13.32
CA ILE A 265 10.86 0.63 -13.60
C ILE A 265 10.05 0.41 -12.32
N SER A 266 8.73 0.56 -12.41
CA SER A 266 7.78 0.25 -11.35
C SER A 266 6.66 -0.64 -11.90
N GLN A 267 5.79 -1.11 -11.01
CA GLN A 267 4.63 -1.90 -11.43
C GLN A 267 3.62 -1.00 -12.13
N TYR A 268 2.96 -1.51 -13.17
CA TYR A 268 1.81 -0.84 -13.76
C TYR A 268 0.59 -0.94 -12.84
N MET A 269 -0.05 0.20 -12.59
CA MET A 269 -1.28 0.31 -11.81
C MET A 269 -2.40 0.86 -12.70
N PRO A 270 -3.48 0.10 -12.94
CA PRO A 270 -4.52 0.49 -13.92
C PRO A 270 -5.25 1.79 -13.60
N LEU A 271 -5.47 2.10 -12.31
CA LEU A 271 -6.21 3.30 -11.89
C LEU A 271 -5.39 4.58 -11.94
N GLY A 272 -4.07 4.48 -12.13
CA GLY A 272 -3.18 5.63 -12.21
C GLY A 272 -3.02 6.37 -10.89
N SER A 273 -2.77 7.67 -10.96
CA SER A 273 -2.56 8.50 -9.77
C SER A 273 -3.87 8.89 -9.08
N LEU A 274 -3.79 9.25 -7.81
CA LEU A 274 -4.91 9.80 -7.05
C LEU A 274 -5.46 11.04 -7.76
N TYR A 275 -4.61 11.86 -8.39
CA TYR A 275 -5.06 12.98 -9.21
C TYR A 275 -5.99 12.54 -10.35
N ASN A 276 -5.62 11.47 -11.08
CA ASN A 276 -6.48 10.90 -12.12
C ASN A 276 -7.80 10.39 -11.54
N VAL A 277 -7.75 9.75 -10.37
CA VAL A 277 -8.94 9.23 -9.69
C VAL A 277 -9.89 10.33 -9.24
N LEU A 278 -9.37 11.45 -8.74
CA LEU A 278 -10.18 12.55 -8.20
C LEU A 278 -10.70 13.52 -9.26
N HIS A 279 -9.90 13.81 -10.29
CA HIS A 279 -10.15 14.94 -11.19
C HIS A 279 -10.29 14.55 -12.66
N GLU A 280 -9.97 13.30 -13.01
CA GLU A 280 -10.11 12.79 -14.37
C GLU A 280 -11.11 11.62 -14.39
N SER A 281 -11.50 11.19 -15.60
CA SER A 281 -12.48 10.10 -15.77
C SER A 281 -11.84 8.75 -15.46
N SER A 282 -11.79 8.38 -14.18
CA SER A 282 -11.24 7.10 -13.71
C SER A 282 -12.29 5.98 -13.57
N GLY A 283 -13.58 6.31 -13.61
CA GLY A 283 -14.67 5.37 -13.35
C GLY A 283 -14.81 4.92 -11.88
N VAL A 284 -13.95 5.42 -10.99
CA VAL A 284 -13.98 5.10 -9.56
C VAL A 284 -14.80 6.16 -8.82
N VAL A 285 -15.89 5.74 -8.18
CA VAL A 285 -16.64 6.61 -7.26
C VAL A 285 -15.94 6.55 -5.91
N VAL A 286 -15.48 7.71 -5.45
CA VAL A 286 -14.78 7.82 -4.16
C VAL A 286 -15.64 8.64 -3.22
N ASP A 287 -16.38 7.95 -2.36
CA ASP A 287 -17.17 8.57 -1.29
C ASP A 287 -16.28 9.05 -0.12
N ASN A 288 -16.91 9.54 0.95
CA ASN A 288 -16.21 10.01 2.15
C ASN A 288 -15.42 8.90 2.86
N ALA A 289 -15.93 7.66 2.85
CA ALA A 289 -15.29 6.54 3.52
C ALA A 289 -14.02 6.11 2.77
N GLN A 290 -14.08 6.04 1.45
CA GLN A 290 -12.94 5.73 0.61
C GLN A 290 -11.91 6.88 0.60
N ALA A 291 -12.36 8.14 0.65
CA ALA A 291 -11.46 9.29 0.81
C ALA A 291 -10.66 9.21 2.12
N LEU A 292 -11.32 8.90 3.24
CA LEU A 292 -10.65 8.68 4.52
C LEU A 292 -9.72 7.47 4.48
N ARG A 293 -10.07 6.40 3.76
CA ARG A 293 -9.18 5.26 3.55
C ARG A 293 -7.90 5.67 2.81
N PHE A 294 -8.01 6.41 1.71
CA PHE A 294 -6.84 6.95 1.01
C PHE A 294 -5.98 7.84 1.91
N ALA A 295 -6.60 8.71 2.72
CA ALA A 295 -5.88 9.53 3.68
C ALA A 295 -5.09 8.71 4.71
N VAL A 296 -5.69 7.65 5.26
CA VAL A 296 -5.02 6.72 6.20
C VAL A 296 -3.84 6.02 5.51
N ASP A 297 -4.04 5.51 4.30
CA ASP A 297 -3.02 4.80 3.54
C ASP A 297 -1.81 5.70 3.25
N ILE A 298 -2.05 6.93 2.78
CA ILE A 298 -1.00 7.92 2.53
C ILE A 298 -0.28 8.27 3.84
N ALA A 299 -1.01 8.50 4.94
CA ALA A 299 -0.42 8.84 6.22
C ALA A 299 0.48 7.71 6.77
N ARG A 300 0.07 6.45 6.62
CA ARG A 300 0.87 5.27 7.02
C ARG A 300 2.13 5.14 6.15
N GLY A 301 2.01 5.32 4.84
CA GLY A 301 3.15 5.33 3.94
C GLY A 301 4.17 6.41 4.32
N MET A 302 3.73 7.64 4.57
CA MET A 302 4.62 8.73 4.96
C MET A 302 5.22 8.53 6.35
N ALA A 303 4.46 8.04 7.33
CA ALA A 303 4.98 7.63 8.63
C ALA A 303 6.14 6.65 8.50
N PHE A 304 5.95 5.61 7.67
CA PHE A 304 6.99 4.64 7.39
C PHE A 304 8.21 5.28 6.73
N LEU A 305 8.04 6.09 5.68
CA LEU A 305 9.17 6.78 5.03
C LEU A 305 9.92 7.70 5.99
N HIS A 306 9.22 8.38 6.90
CA HIS A 306 9.82 9.24 7.92
C HIS A 306 10.57 8.47 8.99
N SER A 307 10.24 7.19 9.20
CA SER A 307 10.94 6.28 10.12
C SER A 307 12.27 5.74 9.56
N LEU A 308 12.45 5.76 8.23
CA LEU A 308 13.68 5.29 7.60
C LEU A 308 14.80 6.31 7.83
N GLU A 309 15.93 5.87 8.40
CA GLU A 309 17.12 6.72 8.49
C GLU A 309 17.52 7.16 7.07
N ARG A 310 17.65 8.48 6.90
CA ARG A 310 17.73 9.24 5.64
C ARG A 310 18.55 8.59 4.52
N ILE A 311 17.87 7.80 3.70
CA ILE A 311 18.46 7.16 2.54
C ILE A 311 17.69 7.56 1.26
N ILE A 312 16.53 8.19 1.33
CA ILE A 312 15.69 8.39 0.14
C ILE A 312 15.98 9.76 -0.55
N PRO A 313 16.13 9.80 -1.89
CA PRO A 313 16.15 11.02 -2.69
C PRO A 313 14.94 11.95 -2.42
N GLU A 314 15.05 13.23 -2.80
CA GLU A 314 14.01 14.24 -2.48
C GLU A 314 12.64 13.79 -3.03
N TYR A 315 11.67 13.64 -2.13
CA TYR A 315 10.29 13.31 -2.47
C TYR A 315 9.36 14.48 -2.10
N ARG A 316 8.38 14.78 -2.96
CA ARG A 316 7.40 15.84 -2.73
C ARG A 316 6.01 15.24 -2.82
N LEU A 317 5.33 15.11 -1.69
CA LEU A 317 4.01 14.53 -1.62
C LEU A 317 2.97 15.41 -2.35
N ASN A 318 2.20 14.83 -3.26
CA ASN A 318 1.01 15.41 -3.90
C ASN A 318 0.18 14.29 -4.55
N SER A 319 -1.01 14.61 -5.06
CA SER A 319 -1.96 13.62 -5.57
C SER A 319 -1.51 12.95 -6.88
N ARG A 320 -0.56 13.54 -7.61
CA ARG A 320 0.02 12.93 -8.82
C ARG A 320 1.05 11.84 -8.51
N HIS A 321 1.66 11.89 -7.33
CA HIS A 321 2.67 10.90 -6.91
C HIS A 321 2.11 9.79 -6.01
N VAL A 322 0.84 9.88 -5.63
CA VAL A 322 0.11 8.77 -4.98
C VAL A 322 -0.57 7.97 -6.07
N ILE A 323 -0.31 6.67 -6.14
CA ILE A 323 -0.87 5.74 -7.12
C ILE A 323 -1.92 4.88 -6.44
N ILE A 324 -3.05 4.65 -7.11
CA ILE A 324 -4.16 3.84 -6.60
C ILE A 324 -4.07 2.45 -7.21
N ASP A 325 -4.05 1.44 -6.34
CA ASP A 325 -4.06 0.04 -6.73
C ASP A 325 -5.48 -0.45 -7.04
N ASP A 326 -5.59 -1.61 -7.69
CA ASP A 326 -6.86 -2.24 -8.07
C ASP A 326 -7.81 -2.51 -6.88
N ASP A 327 -7.24 -2.80 -5.71
CA ASP A 327 -7.93 -2.99 -4.43
C ASP A 327 -8.29 -1.68 -3.69
N LEU A 328 -8.13 -0.53 -4.36
CA LEU A 328 -8.32 0.82 -3.83
C LEU A 328 -7.42 1.14 -2.62
N THR A 329 -6.21 0.59 -2.61
CA THR A 329 -5.14 1.00 -1.69
C THR A 329 -4.32 2.14 -2.29
N ALA A 330 -4.11 3.21 -1.52
CA ALA A 330 -3.21 4.27 -1.95
C ALA A 330 -1.74 3.91 -1.64
N ARG A 331 -0.86 4.11 -2.62
CA ARG A 331 0.58 3.82 -2.52
C ARG A 331 1.42 5.03 -2.96
N ILE A 332 2.44 5.36 -2.20
CA ILE A 332 3.38 6.46 -2.51
C ILE A 332 4.38 5.98 -3.57
N ASN A 333 4.44 6.65 -4.72
CA ASN A 333 5.26 6.22 -5.85
C ASN A 333 6.73 6.61 -5.71
N MET A 334 7.58 5.63 -5.43
CA MET A 334 9.02 5.88 -5.32
C MET A 334 9.67 6.19 -6.67
N ALA A 335 9.05 5.85 -7.80
CA ALA A 335 9.58 6.19 -9.13
C ALA A 335 9.49 7.70 -9.45
N ASP A 336 8.75 8.46 -8.64
CA ASP A 336 8.65 9.93 -8.76
C ASP A 336 9.59 10.69 -7.81
N ALA A 337 10.31 9.98 -6.93
CA ALA A 337 11.39 10.58 -6.16
C ALA A 337 12.47 11.17 -7.09
N LYS A 338 13.02 12.31 -6.71
CA LYS A 338 13.97 13.07 -7.52
C LYS A 338 15.38 12.69 -7.16
N PHE A 339 16.12 12.17 -8.13
CA PHE A 339 17.54 11.93 -8.00
C PHE A 339 18.31 13.26 -7.82
N SER A 340 19.46 13.22 -7.15
CA SER A 340 20.24 14.43 -6.82
C SER A 340 20.66 15.28 -8.01
N PHE A 341 20.69 14.71 -9.22
CA PHE A 341 21.03 15.38 -10.47
C PHE A 341 19.83 15.93 -11.25
N GLN A 342 18.59 15.60 -10.86
CA GLN A 342 17.39 16.03 -11.56
C GLN A 342 16.89 17.40 -11.05
N GLU A 343 16.32 18.19 -11.98
CA GLU A 343 15.43 19.32 -11.68
C GLU A 343 15.92 20.33 -10.60
N LYS A 344 17.24 20.53 -10.49
CA LYS A 344 17.84 21.42 -9.49
C LYS A 344 17.21 22.82 -9.57
N GLY A 345 16.56 23.24 -8.49
CA GLY A 345 15.91 24.54 -8.37
C GLY A 345 14.57 24.69 -9.12
N ARG A 346 13.96 23.61 -9.60
CA ARG A 346 12.66 23.65 -10.28
C ARG A 346 11.54 23.09 -9.41
N VAL A 347 10.35 23.67 -9.56
CA VAL A 347 9.13 23.28 -8.85
C VAL A 347 7.96 23.31 -9.83
N TYR A 348 7.37 22.14 -10.10
CA TYR A 348 6.27 22.02 -11.07
C TYR A 348 4.87 21.93 -10.42
N HIS A 349 4.80 21.53 -9.14
CA HIS A 349 3.54 21.39 -8.40
C HIS A 349 3.60 22.11 -7.03
N PRO A 350 3.81 23.44 -7.00
CA PRO A 350 3.95 24.17 -5.75
C PRO A 350 2.65 24.28 -4.95
N ALA A 351 1.49 24.00 -5.56
CA ALA A 351 0.19 24.10 -4.91
C ALA A 351 0.03 23.20 -3.67
N TRP A 352 0.78 22.11 -3.58
CA TRP A 352 0.82 21.23 -2.39
C TRP A 352 1.95 21.59 -1.43
N MET A 353 2.91 22.44 -1.81
CA MET A 353 4.09 22.70 -1.00
C MET A 353 3.82 23.68 0.14
N SER A 354 4.55 23.51 1.24
CA SER A 354 4.55 24.49 2.32
C SER A 354 5.31 25.77 1.93
N PRO A 355 4.98 26.93 2.52
CA PRO A 355 5.67 28.19 2.26
C PRO A 355 7.18 28.09 2.51
N GLU A 356 7.58 27.47 3.61
CA GLU A 356 9.00 27.33 3.95
C GLU A 356 9.75 26.37 3.00
N ALA A 357 9.07 25.38 2.41
CA ALA A 357 9.67 24.53 1.38
C ALA A 357 9.92 25.28 0.06
N LEU A 358 9.20 26.38 -0.19
CA LEU A 358 9.43 27.25 -1.34
C LEU A 358 10.48 28.34 -1.07
N GLN A 359 10.60 28.81 0.18
CA GLN A 359 11.50 29.91 0.55
C GLN A 359 12.90 29.45 0.98
N LYS A 360 13.02 28.38 1.76
CA LYS A 360 14.27 27.99 2.43
C LYS A 360 15.13 27.10 1.55
N LYS A 361 16.44 27.06 1.81
CA LYS A 361 17.36 26.07 1.23
C LYS A 361 17.06 24.67 1.78
N ILE A 362 17.38 23.63 1.01
CA ILE A 362 17.11 22.22 1.37
C ILE A 362 17.68 21.86 2.75
N THR A 363 18.87 22.37 3.09
CA THR A 363 19.55 22.11 4.39
C THR A 363 18.79 22.64 5.60
N ASP A 364 17.98 23.69 5.40
CA ASP A 364 17.35 24.45 6.49
C ASP A 364 15.85 24.12 6.59
N ARG A 365 15.35 23.19 5.76
CA ARG A 365 13.95 22.78 5.71
C ARG A 365 13.67 21.71 6.75
N ASN A 366 12.57 21.90 7.48
CA ASN A 366 11.92 20.78 8.16
C ASN A 366 11.03 20.05 7.14
N TRP A 367 11.58 19.02 6.50
CA TRP A 367 10.90 18.24 5.47
C TRP A 367 9.73 17.43 6.04
N GLU A 368 9.85 16.88 7.26
CA GLU A 368 8.74 16.18 7.91
C GLU A 368 7.51 17.10 8.04
N ALA A 369 7.75 18.33 8.50
CA ALA A 369 6.71 19.34 8.61
C ALA A 369 6.18 19.82 7.23
N SER A 370 7.04 19.87 6.21
CA SER A 370 6.65 20.24 4.84
C SER A 370 5.78 19.16 4.17
N ASP A 371 6.08 17.89 4.42
CA ASP A 371 5.27 16.77 3.97
C ASP A 371 3.91 16.74 4.68
N MET A 372 3.88 17.05 5.99
CA MET A 372 2.63 17.18 6.75
C MET A 372 1.72 18.28 6.19
N TRP A 373 2.29 19.40 5.74
CA TRP A 373 1.54 20.44 5.04
C TRP A 373 0.97 19.92 3.72
N SER A 374 1.80 19.24 2.93
CA SER A 374 1.39 18.66 1.65
C SER A 374 0.25 17.65 1.84
N PHE A 375 0.32 16.85 2.90
CA PHE A 375 -0.74 15.94 3.32
C PHE A 375 -2.04 16.67 3.70
N ALA A 376 -1.94 17.84 4.34
CA ALA A 376 -3.12 18.65 4.65
C ALA A 376 -3.83 19.17 3.39
N ILE A 377 -3.07 19.55 2.36
CA ILE A 377 -3.61 19.91 1.05
C ILE A 377 -4.29 18.68 0.41
N LEU A 378 -3.71 17.49 0.54
CA LEU A 378 -4.35 16.24 0.10
C LEU A 378 -5.66 15.93 0.84
N LEU A 379 -5.70 16.14 2.16
CA LEU A 379 -6.93 15.99 2.94
C LEU A 379 -8.03 16.94 2.44
N TRP A 380 -7.66 18.19 2.14
CA TRP A 380 -8.57 19.15 1.55
C TRP A 380 -9.04 18.71 0.16
N GLU A 381 -8.12 18.30 -0.71
CA GLU A 381 -8.41 17.83 -2.08
C GLU A 381 -9.34 16.60 -2.08
N LEU A 382 -9.10 15.64 -1.18
CA LEU A 382 -9.95 14.46 -0.95
C LEU A 382 -11.36 14.84 -0.45
N ALA A 383 -11.48 15.93 0.32
CA ALA A 383 -12.75 16.39 0.85
C ALA A 383 -13.57 17.22 -0.15
N THR A 384 -12.90 18.07 -0.94
CA THR A 384 -13.56 19.02 -1.84
C THR A 384 -13.70 18.52 -3.26
N ARG A 385 -12.83 17.61 -3.71
CA ARG A 385 -12.69 17.22 -5.13
C ARG A 385 -12.34 18.39 -6.03
N GLU A 386 -11.61 19.34 -5.46
CA GLU A 386 -11.11 20.51 -6.16
C GLU A 386 -9.59 20.44 -6.29
N VAL A 387 -9.07 20.89 -7.41
CA VAL A 387 -7.63 21.06 -7.62
C VAL A 387 -7.18 22.31 -6.86
N PRO A 388 -6.14 22.24 -6.00
CA PRO A 388 -5.70 23.40 -5.23
C PRO A 388 -5.18 24.50 -6.15
N PHE A 389 -5.77 25.70 -6.01
CA PHE A 389 -5.44 26.89 -6.80
C PHE A 389 -5.53 26.68 -8.33
N ALA A 390 -6.55 25.94 -8.79
CA ALA A 390 -6.74 25.58 -10.19
C ALA A 390 -6.67 26.76 -11.18
N ASP A 391 -7.07 27.97 -10.74
CA ASP A 391 -7.10 29.17 -11.57
C ASP A 391 -5.72 29.82 -11.78
N LEU A 392 -4.68 29.35 -11.09
CA LEU A 392 -3.33 29.90 -11.16
C LEU A 392 -2.38 28.93 -11.87
N ASN A 393 -1.47 29.48 -12.67
CA ASN A 393 -0.38 28.65 -13.17
C ASN A 393 0.61 28.30 -12.03
N PRO A 394 1.44 27.25 -12.18
CA PRO A 394 2.35 26.83 -11.10
C PRO A 394 3.28 27.93 -10.59
N MET A 395 3.80 28.81 -11.45
CA MET A 395 4.72 29.86 -11.03
C MET A 395 4.02 30.90 -10.16
N GLU A 396 2.83 31.36 -10.58
CA GLU A 396 1.99 32.28 -9.82
C GLU A 396 1.58 31.67 -8.49
N ALA A 397 1.07 30.43 -8.49
CA ALA A 397 0.70 29.73 -7.27
C ALA A 397 1.88 29.65 -6.29
N GLY A 398 3.06 29.23 -6.76
CA GLY A 398 4.26 29.16 -5.94
C GLY A 398 4.69 30.50 -5.36
N MET A 399 4.69 31.56 -6.17
CA MET A 399 5.03 32.91 -5.71
C MET A 399 4.05 33.40 -4.64
N LYS A 400 2.75 33.24 -4.86
CA LYS A 400 1.72 33.69 -3.91
C LYS A 400 1.71 32.88 -2.61
N ILE A 401 1.93 31.58 -2.68
CA ILE A 401 2.05 30.72 -1.49
C ILE A 401 3.26 31.15 -0.66
N ALA A 402 4.40 31.37 -1.33
CA ALA A 402 5.64 31.73 -0.69
C ALA A 402 5.62 33.15 -0.13
N LEU A 403 5.10 34.15 -0.85
CA LEU A 403 5.34 35.56 -0.52
C LEU A 403 4.07 36.33 -0.12
N GLU A 404 2.89 35.89 -0.55
CA GLU A 404 1.63 36.64 -0.40
C GLU A 404 0.65 35.98 0.58
N GLY A 405 1.04 34.88 1.23
CA GLY A 405 0.20 34.19 2.20
C GLY A 405 -1.01 33.45 1.59
N LEU A 406 -0.94 33.07 0.30
CA LEU A 406 -2.00 32.29 -0.33
C LEU A 406 -2.17 30.92 0.35
N ARG A 407 -3.38 30.60 0.79
CA ARG A 407 -3.76 29.33 1.45
C ARG A 407 -5.08 28.80 0.88
N ILE A 408 -5.29 27.50 1.00
CA ILE A 408 -6.57 26.88 0.65
C ILE A 408 -7.69 27.39 1.56
N THR A 409 -8.90 27.46 1.02
CA THR A 409 -10.10 27.86 1.77
C THR A 409 -10.90 26.63 2.19
N ILE A 410 -11.16 26.47 3.48
CA ILE A 410 -11.95 25.35 4.01
C ILE A 410 -13.44 25.72 3.96
N LYS A 411 -14.20 25.07 3.06
CA LYS A 411 -15.63 25.32 2.86
C LYS A 411 -16.47 24.73 4.01
N PRO A 412 -17.65 25.30 4.33
CA PRO A 412 -18.50 24.84 5.44
C PRO A 412 -19.07 23.42 5.29
N GLY A 413 -18.94 22.78 4.11
CA GLY A 413 -19.39 21.40 3.88
C GLY A 413 -18.41 20.31 4.38
N ILE A 414 -17.20 20.68 4.81
CA ILE A 414 -16.20 19.73 5.33
C ILE A 414 -16.49 19.45 6.80
N SER A 415 -16.38 18.18 7.23
CA SER A 415 -16.63 17.81 8.62
C SER A 415 -15.77 18.62 9.61
N SER A 416 -16.32 18.91 10.79
CA SER A 416 -15.62 19.72 11.80
C SER A 416 -14.31 19.07 12.27
N HIS A 417 -14.29 17.74 12.37
CA HIS A 417 -13.09 16.97 12.71
C HIS A 417 -12.01 17.08 11.63
N LEU A 418 -12.38 16.91 10.35
CA LEU A 418 -11.43 17.01 9.24
C LEU A 418 -10.91 18.45 9.08
N THR A 419 -11.78 19.45 9.27
CA THR A 419 -11.41 20.87 9.29
C THR A 419 -10.35 21.16 10.36
N LYS A 420 -10.54 20.66 11.58
CA LYS A 420 -9.55 20.82 12.66
C LYS A 420 -8.22 20.15 12.30
N LEU A 421 -8.27 18.93 11.75
CA LEU A 421 -7.08 18.21 11.34
C LEU A 421 -6.29 18.96 10.25
N ILE A 422 -6.96 19.42 9.19
CA ILE A 422 -6.34 20.21 8.11
C ILE A 422 -5.65 21.45 8.70
N LYS A 423 -6.33 22.20 9.59
CA LYS A 423 -5.76 23.40 10.22
C LYS A 423 -4.52 23.11 11.06
N ILE A 424 -4.51 22.02 11.81
CA ILE A 424 -3.35 21.62 12.64
C ILE A 424 -2.17 21.20 11.76
N CYS A 425 -2.43 20.45 10.68
CA CYS A 425 -1.41 20.02 9.72
C CYS A 425 -0.85 21.20 8.90
N MET A 426 -1.65 22.26 8.66
CA MET A 426 -1.23 23.51 8.00
C MET A 426 -0.84 24.63 8.98
N ASN A 427 -0.31 24.30 10.16
CA ASN A 427 0.17 25.35 11.07
C ASN A 427 1.30 26.15 10.40
N GLU A 428 1.23 27.48 10.43
CA GLU A 428 2.29 28.34 9.86
C GLU A 428 3.64 28.11 10.54
N ASP A 429 3.65 27.72 11.81
CA ASP A 429 4.84 27.28 12.53
C ASP A 429 5.12 25.79 12.24
N PRO A 430 6.20 25.45 11.50
CA PRO A 430 6.51 24.05 11.16
C PRO A 430 6.75 23.18 12.40
N GLY A 431 7.21 23.76 13.52
CA GLY A 431 7.45 23.03 14.77
C GLY A 431 6.17 22.61 15.51
N LYS A 432 5.03 23.20 15.15
CA LYS A 432 3.71 22.88 15.74
C LYS A 432 2.91 21.88 14.90
N ARG A 433 3.40 21.49 13.73
CA ARG A 433 2.75 20.47 12.90
C ARG A 433 2.98 19.09 13.52
N PRO A 434 1.96 18.21 13.55
CA PRO A 434 2.10 16.87 14.10
C PRO A 434 2.98 16.01 13.18
N LYS A 435 3.47 14.88 13.70
CA LYS A 435 4.07 13.82 12.88
C LYS A 435 3.00 12.88 12.33
N PHE A 436 3.32 12.14 11.28
CA PHE A 436 2.40 11.15 10.70
C PHE A 436 1.95 10.09 11.72
N ASP A 437 2.85 9.58 12.58
CA ASP A 437 2.51 8.62 13.64
C ASP A 437 1.46 9.15 14.63
N MET A 438 1.38 10.47 14.84
CA MET A 438 0.41 11.08 15.73
C MET A 438 -0.98 11.19 15.09
N ILE A 439 -1.06 11.33 13.77
CA ILE A 439 -2.33 11.53 13.05
C ILE A 439 -2.95 10.22 12.56
N VAL A 440 -2.17 9.16 12.32
CA VAL A 440 -2.70 7.86 11.88
C VAL A 440 -3.79 7.34 12.82
N PRO A 441 -3.62 7.30 14.16
CA PRO A 441 -4.67 6.87 15.08
C PRO A 441 -5.91 7.77 15.07
N ILE A 442 -5.76 9.06 14.76
CA ILE A 442 -6.86 10.01 14.66
C ILE A 442 -7.69 9.71 13.41
N LEU A 443 -7.04 9.51 12.26
CA LEU A 443 -7.70 9.14 11.01
C LEU A 443 -8.41 7.78 11.11
N ASP A 444 -7.78 6.79 11.76
CA ASP A 444 -8.38 5.48 12.00
C ASP A 444 -9.66 5.55 12.85
N LYS A 445 -9.75 6.53 13.77
CA LYS A 445 -10.98 6.80 14.54
C LYS A 445 -12.04 7.49 13.70
N MET A 446 -11.68 8.35 12.75
CA MET A 446 -12.64 8.99 11.84
C MET A 446 -13.26 8.02 10.83
N LYS A 447 -12.61 6.86 10.61
CA LYS A 447 -13.11 5.80 9.74
C LYS A 447 -14.19 4.93 10.39
N ARG A 448 -14.27 4.92 11.72
CA ARG A 448 -15.30 4.22 12.50
C ARG A 448 -16.49 5.15 12.68
#